data_AF-E2AG24-F1
#
_entry.id   AF-E2AG24-F1
#
_cell.length_a   1.000
_cell.length_b   1.000
_cell.length_c   1.000
_cell.angle_alpha   90.00
_cell.angle_beta   90.00
_cell.angle_gamma   90.00
#
_symmetry.space_group_name_H-M   'P 1'
#
loop_
_entity.id
_entity.type
_entity.pdbx_description
1 polymer ?
#
loop_
_entity_poly.entity_id
_entity_poly.type
_entity_poly.pdbx_seq_one_letter_code
_entity_poly.pdbx_strand_id
1 'polypeptide(L)'
;KVLEAMKPIYEDLSRDALLQRCLGGFTQNNNESLNQLIWKISPKAYSGTSTTVQIAANVAACTFNEGSIALLAFMEEMHIGTG
;
A
#
# COMPACT_ATOMS: atom_id res chain seq x y z
N LYS A 1 -1.91 -24.67 -30.27
CA LYS A 1 -2.22 -25.18 -28.91
C LYS A 1 -2.05 -24.13 -27.81
N VAL A 2 -0.83 -23.75 -27.38
CA VAL A 2 -0.68 -22.73 -26.31
C VAL A 2 -1.17 -21.35 -26.74
N LEU A 3 -0.76 -20.88 -27.93
CA LEU A 3 -1.17 -19.57 -28.46
C LEU A 3 -2.69 -19.46 -28.64
N GLU A 4 -3.33 -20.51 -29.14
CA GLU A 4 -4.79 -20.56 -29.31
C GLU A 4 -5.54 -20.49 -27.98
N ALA A 5 -4.98 -21.06 -26.91
CA ALA A 5 -5.54 -20.97 -25.57
C ALA A 5 -5.30 -19.58 -24.94
N MET A 6 -4.18 -18.93 -25.25
CA MET A 6 -3.83 -17.61 -24.71
C MET A 6 -4.53 -16.45 -25.40
N LYS A 7 -4.75 -16.54 -26.72
CA LYS A 7 -5.34 -15.48 -27.53
C LYS A 7 -6.66 -14.93 -26.98
N PRO A 8 -7.68 -15.74 -26.61
CA PRO A 8 -8.92 -15.20 -26.06
C PRO A 8 -8.72 -14.50 -24.71
N ILE A 9 -7.79 -14.96 -23.88
CA ILE A 9 -7.46 -14.33 -22.59
C ILE A 9 -6.81 -12.97 -22.84
N TYR A 10 -5.88 -12.90 -23.78
CA TYR A 10 -5.22 -11.65 -24.15
C TYR A 10 -6.21 -10.64 -24.73
N GLU A 11 -7.11 -11.07 -25.61
CA GLU A 11 -8.15 -10.22 -26.21
C GLU A 11 -9.13 -9.71 -25.15
N ASP A 12 -9.56 -10.55 -24.21
CA ASP A 12 -10.44 -10.11 -23.12
C ASP A 12 -9.74 -9.12 -22.18
N LEU A 13 -8.48 -9.39 -21.79
CA LEU A 13 -7.70 -8.49 -20.93
C LEU A 13 -7.31 -7.17 -21.63
N SER A 14 -7.30 -7.13 -22.97
CA SER A 14 -6.98 -5.95 -23.77
C SER A 14 -8.19 -5.10 -24.12
N ARG A 15 -9.38 -5.41 -23.58
CA ARG A 15 -10.59 -4.61 -23.80
C ARG A 15 -10.44 -3.20 -23.23
N ASP A 16 -10.80 -2.20 -24.02
CA ASP A 16 -10.73 -0.78 -23.62
C ASP A 16 -11.40 -0.51 -22.27
N ALA A 17 -12.57 -1.09 -22.01
CA ALA A 17 -13.27 -0.93 -20.73
C ALA A 17 -12.45 -1.39 -19.50
N LEU A 18 -11.58 -2.39 -19.65
CA LEU A 18 -10.64 -2.81 -18.59
C LEU A 18 -9.45 -1.86 -18.51
N LEU A 19 -8.88 -1.48 -19.65
CA LEU A 19 -7.72 -0.58 -19.71
C LEU A 19 -8.05 0.82 -19.18
N GLN A 20 -9.26 1.33 -19.40
CA GLN A 20 -9.72 2.61 -18.85
C GLN A 20 -9.67 2.64 -17.31
N ARG A 21 -9.86 1.49 -16.64
CA ARG A 21 -9.73 1.40 -15.18
C ARG A 21 -8.28 1.55 -14.70
N CYS A 22 -7.31 1.22 -15.55
CA CYS A 22 -5.88 1.37 -15.26
C CYS A 22 -5.41 2.82 -15.38
N LEU A 23 -6.09 3.67 -16.16
CA LEU A 23 -5.72 5.08 -16.34
C LEU A 23 -5.77 5.90 -15.04
N GLY A 24 -6.62 5.50 -14.10
CA GLY A 24 -6.71 6.15 -12.79
C GLY A 24 -5.49 5.90 -11.89
N GLY A 25 -4.53 5.05 -12.30
CA GLY A 25 -3.35 4.73 -11.49
C GLY A 25 -3.68 3.99 -10.19
N PHE A 26 -4.93 3.57 -10.01
CA PHE A 26 -5.36 2.76 -8.89
C PHE A 26 -4.69 1.40 -9.02
N THR A 27 -3.66 1.17 -8.23
CA THR A 27 -3.07 -0.16 -8.14
C THR A 27 -4.16 -1.11 -7.63
N GLN A 28 -4.24 -2.33 -8.17
CA GLN A 28 -5.21 -3.34 -7.72
C GLN A 28 -5.00 -3.79 -6.26
N ASN A 29 -4.16 -3.09 -5.49
CA ASN A 29 -3.57 -3.63 -4.28
C ASN A 29 -3.27 -2.60 -3.18
N ASN A 30 -4.20 -1.67 -2.96
CA ASN A 30 -4.10 -0.77 -1.81
C ASN A 30 -3.99 -1.56 -0.49
N ASN A 31 -4.68 -2.70 -0.39
CA ASN A 31 -4.66 -3.52 0.82
C ASN A 31 -3.30 -4.19 1.07
N GLU A 32 -2.62 -4.78 0.07
CA GLU A 32 -1.28 -5.33 0.31
C GLU A 32 -0.19 -4.26 0.34
N SER A 33 -0.36 -3.11 -0.33
CA SER A 33 0.53 -1.95 -0.13
C SER A 33 0.46 -1.41 1.30
N LEU A 34 -0.75 -1.23 1.84
CA LEU A 34 -0.93 -0.80 3.23
C LEU A 34 -0.41 -1.86 4.21
N ASN A 35 -0.77 -3.14 4.01
CA ASN A 35 -0.28 -4.22 4.87
C ASN A 35 1.25 -4.30 4.85
N GLN A 36 1.89 -4.13 3.69
CA GLN A 36 3.35 -4.04 3.58
C GLN A 36 3.93 -2.98 4.51
N LEU A 37 3.34 -1.78 4.54
CA LEU A 37 3.79 -0.71 5.44
C LEU A 37 3.60 -1.07 6.91
N ILE A 38 2.46 -1.65 7.29
CA ILE A 38 2.19 -2.10 8.67
C ILE A 38 3.26 -3.09 9.12
N TRP A 39 3.50 -4.13 8.32
CA TRP A 39 4.44 -5.21 8.66
C TRP A 39 5.91 -4.79 8.51
N LYS A 40 6.20 -3.71 7.78
CA LYS A 40 7.52 -3.09 7.76
C LYS A 40 7.84 -2.37 9.08
N ILE A 41 6.83 -1.77 9.71
CA ILE A 41 6.97 -1.08 11.00
C ILE A 41 6.91 -2.08 12.18
N SER A 42 5.99 -3.03 12.13
CA SER A 42 5.81 -4.07 13.15
C SER A 42 5.94 -5.46 12.51
N PRO A 43 7.17 -6.00 12.34
CA PRO A 43 7.35 -7.25 11.62
C PRO A 43 6.68 -8.43 12.32
N LYS A 44 5.95 -9.25 11.55
CA LYS A 44 5.24 -10.46 12.03
C LYS A 44 6.16 -11.48 12.70
N ALA A 45 7.46 -11.46 12.38
CA ALA A 45 8.45 -12.36 12.94
C ALA A 45 8.68 -12.13 14.44
N TYR A 46 8.31 -10.95 14.96
CA TYR A 46 8.46 -10.59 16.35
C TYR A 46 7.09 -10.45 17.01
N SER A 47 6.99 -10.89 18.27
CA SER A 47 5.79 -10.69 19.08
C SER A 47 5.60 -9.19 19.37
N GLY A 48 4.66 -8.57 18.66
CA GLY A 48 4.20 -7.21 18.95
C GLY A 48 3.07 -7.21 19.98
N THR A 49 3.02 -6.21 20.86
CA THR A 49 1.82 -5.95 21.64
C THR A 49 0.71 -5.42 20.73
N SER A 50 -0.56 -5.62 21.12
CA SER A 50 -1.71 -5.05 20.39
C SER A 50 -1.54 -3.54 20.15
N THR A 51 -1.04 -2.82 21.16
CA THR A 51 -0.74 -1.38 21.09
C THR A 51 0.30 -1.06 20.01
N THR A 52 1.39 -1.83 19.92
CA THR A 52 2.43 -1.62 18.90
C THR A 52 1.88 -1.81 17.48
N VAL A 53 1.06 -2.84 17.26
CA VAL A 53 0.45 -3.11 15.95
C VAL A 53 -0.56 -2.02 15.59
N GLN A 54 -1.34 -1.52 16.56
CA GLN A 54 -2.27 -0.42 16.36
C GLN A 54 -1.55 0.87 15.96
N ILE A 55 -0.44 1.21 16.63
CA ILE A 55 0.39 2.38 16.27
C ILE A 55 0.95 2.20 14.85
N ALA A 56 1.50 1.03 14.53
CA ALA A 56 2.01 0.74 13.19
C ALA A 56 0.92 0.88 12.11
N ALA A 57 -0.31 0.43 12.39
CA ALA A 57 -1.45 0.61 11.49
C ALA A 57 -1.79 2.08 11.24
N ASN A 58 -1.83 2.90 12.29
CA ASN A 58 -2.09 4.33 12.16
C ASN A 58 -0.98 5.05 11.38
N VAL A 59 0.29 4.79 11.70
CA VAL A 59 1.45 5.37 10.98
C VAL A 59 1.44 4.94 9.51
N ALA A 60 1.17 3.67 9.23
CA ALA A 60 1.09 3.15 7.87
C ALA A 60 -0.05 3.81 7.07
N ALA A 61 -1.21 4.03 7.69
CA ALA A 61 -2.33 4.70 7.05
C ALA A 61 -1.99 6.15 6.69
N CYS A 62 -1.40 6.92 7.61
CA CYS A 62 -1.02 8.30 7.33
C CYS A 62 0.08 8.38 6.27
N THR A 63 1.13 7.55 6.37
CA THR A 63 2.23 7.54 5.39
C THR A 63 1.82 7.01 4.02
N PHE A 64 0.83 6.10 3.93
CA PHE A 64 0.27 5.65 2.67
C PHE A 64 -0.45 6.79 1.92
N ASN A 65 -1.17 7.65 2.65
CA ASN A 65 -1.97 8.73 2.06
C ASN A 65 -1.15 10.01 1.82
N GLU A 66 -0.25 10.37 2.74
CA GLU A 66 0.43 11.68 2.77
C GLU A 66 1.96 11.56 2.62
N GLY A 67 2.50 10.34 2.53
CA GLY A 67 3.93 10.11 2.44
C GLY A 67 4.67 10.58 3.70
N SER A 68 5.86 11.16 3.51
CA SER A 68 6.73 11.61 4.61
C SER A 68 6.21 12.84 5.35
N ILE A 69 5.25 13.59 4.78
CA ILE A 69 4.67 14.77 5.45
C ILE A 69 3.98 14.35 6.76
N ALA A 70 3.31 13.20 6.78
CA ALA A 70 2.73 12.65 8.00
C ALA A 70 3.78 12.42 9.10
N LEU A 71 4.99 11.97 8.75
CA LEU A 71 6.06 11.75 9.72
C LEU A 71 6.58 13.06 10.30
N LEU A 72 6.66 14.12 9.48
CA LEU A 72 7.05 15.46 9.96
C LEU A 72 6.02 15.98 10.97
N ALA A 73 4.72 15.83 10.69
CA ALA A 73 3.67 16.22 11.62
C ALA A 73 3.74 15.44 12.95
N PHE A 74 4.03 14.14 12.91
CA PHE A 74 4.24 13.36 14.13
C PHE A 74 5.45 13.85 14.93
N MET A 75 6.56 14.17 14.25
CA MET A 75 7.76 14.68 14.89
C MET A 75 7.52 16.04 15.56
N GLU A 76 6.79 16.95 14.90
CA GLU A 76 6.41 18.25 15.45
C GLU A 76 5.55 18.10 16.71
N GLU A 77 4.52 17.26 16.66
CA GLU A 77 3.62 17.00 17.79
C GLU A 77 4.34 16.32 18.97
N MET A 78 5.31 15.44 18.68
CA MET A 78 6.16 14.82 19.70
C MET A 78 7.31 15.72 20.16
N HIS A 79 7.41 16.96 19.67
CA HIS A 79 8.49 17.90 19.94
C HIS A 79 9.89 17.35 19.64
N ILE A 80 10.00 16.55 18.58
CA ILE A 80 11.26 16.01 18.06
C ILE A 80 11.83 17.01 17.06
N GLY A 81 13.05 17.47 17.30
CA GLY A 81 13.75 18.37 16.38
C GLY A 81 14.00 17.70 15.02
N THR A 82 13.49 18.34 13.97
CA THR A 82 13.92 18.09 12.59
C THR A 82 15.00 19.13 12.31
N GLY A 83 16.25 18.70 12.19
CA GLY A 83 17.43 19.59 12.20
C GLY A 83 17.46 20.67 11.12
#